data_AF-A0AA95JGH7-F1
#
_entry.id   AF-A0AA95JGH7-F1
#
_cell.length_a   1.000
_cell.length_b   1.000
_cell.length_c   1.000
_cell.angle_alpha   90.00
_cell.angle_beta   90.00
_cell.angle_gamma   90.00
#
_symmetry.space_group_name_H-M   'P 1'
#
loop_
_entity.id
_entity.type
_entity.pdbx_description
1 polymer ?
#
loop_
_entity_poly.entity_id
_entity_poly.type
_entity_poly.pdbx_seq_one_letter_code
_entity_poly.pdbx_strand_id
1 'polypeptide(L)'
;MMTNRSLKTATLNVTLSFLVHARSKCHALKMASFQFNEENMSLDRVQLVCEQGMKYWMKVEGVNMIEWTNALSTGYNNQFKVVGHIQLRLSGQIPQEKQDEQVKLTSYRLPRSSVPPHTVWVIPTTYEPIFTQVLSQTLELNNSNIQAHAMIQKSM
;
A
#
# COMPACT_ATOMS: atom_id res chain seq x y z
N MET A 1 -29.90 -3.95 -18.30
CA MET A 1 -29.20 -2.74 -17.81
C MET A 1 -27.75 -3.10 -17.53
N MET A 2 -26.83 -2.76 -18.45
CA MET A 2 -25.40 -2.92 -18.23
C MET A 2 -24.93 -1.74 -17.37
N THR A 3 -24.70 -1.98 -16.07
CA THR A 3 -24.05 -0.99 -15.20
C THR A 3 -22.58 -0.88 -15.62
N ASN A 4 -22.23 0.25 -16.22
CA ASN A 4 -20.91 0.52 -16.76
C ASN A 4 -19.93 0.75 -15.59
N ARG A 5 -19.26 -0.30 -15.13
CA ARG A 5 -18.33 -0.22 -13.98
C ARG A 5 -17.02 0.40 -14.45
N SER A 6 -16.74 1.66 -14.08
CA SER A 6 -15.43 2.26 -14.33
C SER A 6 -14.41 1.69 -13.34
N LEU A 7 -13.45 0.92 -13.85
CA LEU A 7 -12.32 0.44 -13.07
C LEU A 7 -11.38 1.62 -12.81
N LYS A 8 -11.20 2.02 -11.55
CA LYS A 8 -10.21 3.05 -11.22
C LYS A 8 -8.95 2.38 -10.71
N THR A 9 -7.83 2.87 -11.20
CA THR A 9 -6.51 2.52 -10.72
C THR A 9 -6.05 3.61 -9.75
N ALA A 10 -5.34 3.20 -8.72
CA ALA A 10 -4.80 4.11 -7.71
C ALA A 10 -3.39 3.66 -7.32
N THR A 11 -2.62 4.60 -6.79
CA THR A 11 -1.29 4.36 -6.24
C THR A 11 -1.35 4.69 -4.76
N LEU A 12 -1.09 3.68 -3.92
CA LEU A 12 -0.97 3.84 -2.48
C LEU A 12 0.51 3.93 -2.12
N ASN A 13 0.94 5.08 -1.62
CA ASN A 13 2.27 5.26 -1.05
C ASN A 13 2.17 5.14 0.46
N VAL A 14 3.02 4.32 1.06
CA VAL A 14 3.07 4.10 2.52
C VAL A 14 4.50 4.21 2.99
N THR A 15 4.74 5.10 3.94
CA THR A 15 5.97 5.05 4.73
C THR A 15 5.67 4.26 5.99
N LEU A 16 6.46 3.22 6.24
CA LEU A 16 6.25 2.34 7.38
C LEU A 16 7.55 1.99 8.07
N SER A 17 7.42 1.37 9.24
CA SER A 17 8.54 0.83 9.98
C SER A 17 8.19 -0.47 10.68
N PHE A 18 9.18 -1.31 10.90
CA PHE A 18 9.04 -2.52 11.71
C PHE A 18 10.37 -2.87 12.39
N LEU A 19 10.30 -3.80 13.34
CA LEU A 19 11.46 -4.19 14.14
C LEU A 19 12.13 -5.41 13.54
N VAL A 20 13.47 -5.40 13.50
CA VAL A 20 14.30 -6.54 13.12
C VAL A 20 15.41 -6.74 14.15
N HIS A 21 15.81 -7.98 14.37
CA HIS A 21 16.97 -8.32 15.21
C HIS A 21 18.20 -8.49 14.32
N ALA A 22 19.19 -7.61 14.46
CA ALA A 22 20.38 -7.61 13.64
C ALA A 22 21.59 -7.06 14.39
N ARG A 23 22.78 -7.62 14.17
CA ARG A 23 24.04 -7.14 14.79
C ARG A 23 24.52 -5.74 14.40
N SER A 24 23.94 -5.12 13.39
CA SER A 24 24.34 -3.78 12.92
C SER A 24 23.25 -3.13 12.07
N LYS A 25 23.37 -1.81 11.84
CA LYS A 25 22.49 -1.04 10.95
C LYS A 25 22.43 -1.62 9.53
N CYS A 26 23.59 -1.94 8.95
CA CYS A 26 23.66 -2.52 7.61
C CYS A 26 23.00 -3.91 7.56
N HIS A 27 23.22 -4.72 8.59
CA HIS A 27 22.57 -6.03 8.68
C HIS A 27 21.05 -5.91 8.85
N ALA A 28 20.58 -4.92 9.60
CA ALA A 28 19.15 -4.64 9.78
C ALA A 28 18.46 -4.32 8.45
N LEU A 29 19.07 -3.47 7.61
CA LEU A 29 18.54 -3.14 6.28
C LEU A 29 18.50 -4.37 5.37
N LYS A 30 19.56 -5.18 5.35
CA LYS A 30 19.59 -6.44 4.59
C LYS A 30 18.52 -7.42 5.05
N MET A 31 18.32 -7.54 6.36
CA MET A 31 17.26 -8.39 6.92
C MET A 31 15.88 -7.87 6.56
N ALA A 32 15.66 -6.55 6.57
CA ALA A 32 14.39 -6.00 6.13
C ALA A 32 14.12 -6.27 4.66
N SER A 33 15.10 -6.08 3.76
CA SER A 33 15.00 -6.45 2.34
C SER A 33 14.72 -7.94 2.14
N PHE A 34 15.28 -8.81 2.98
CA PHE A 34 15.07 -10.25 2.89
C PHE A 34 13.69 -10.68 3.41
N GLN A 35 13.29 -10.16 4.57
CA GLN A 35 12.01 -10.49 5.20
C GLN A 35 10.83 -9.83 4.49
N PHE A 36 11.04 -8.69 3.85
CA PHE A 36 9.99 -7.94 3.16
C PHE A 36 10.48 -7.35 1.84
N ASN A 37 10.01 -7.95 0.76
CA ASN A 37 10.25 -7.54 -0.62
C ASN A 37 9.05 -7.90 -1.51
N GLU A 38 9.18 -7.63 -2.80
CA GLU A 38 8.11 -7.81 -3.78
C GLU A 38 7.74 -9.29 -3.97
N GLU A 39 8.72 -10.19 -3.89
CA GLU A 39 8.54 -11.62 -4.12
C GLU A 39 7.82 -12.31 -2.97
N ASN A 40 8.04 -11.85 -1.75
CA ASN A 40 7.47 -12.47 -0.55
C ASN A 40 6.20 -11.78 -0.03
N MET A 41 5.85 -10.60 -0.55
CA MET A 41 4.63 -9.90 -0.13
C MET A 41 3.39 -10.58 -0.71
N SER A 42 2.61 -11.24 0.14
CA SER A 42 1.42 -12.02 -0.25
C SER A 42 0.11 -11.25 -0.06
N LEU A 43 0.11 -9.97 -0.42
CA LEU A 43 -1.02 -9.07 -0.18
C LEU A 43 -1.91 -8.95 -1.44
N ASP A 44 -3.08 -9.60 -1.44
CA ASP A 44 -4.06 -9.54 -2.55
C ASP A 44 -4.97 -8.31 -2.48
N ARG A 45 -5.34 -7.87 -1.27
CA ARG A 45 -6.30 -6.78 -1.07
C ARG A 45 -5.91 -5.89 0.10
N VAL A 46 -6.26 -4.61 -0.02
CA VAL A 46 -6.12 -3.61 1.04
C VAL A 46 -7.49 -3.06 1.39
N GLN A 47 -7.81 -3.06 2.68
CA GLN A 47 -8.95 -2.30 3.19
C GLN A 47 -8.49 -0.88 3.47
N LEU A 48 -9.24 0.09 2.96
CA LEU A 48 -9.09 1.48 3.28
C LEU A 48 -10.37 2.00 3.94
N VAL A 49 -10.25 3.06 4.73
CA VAL A 49 -11.34 3.67 5.48
C VAL A 49 -11.32 5.18 5.26
N CYS A 50 -12.47 5.78 5.02
CA CYS A 50 -12.60 7.25 4.97
C CYS A 50 -12.89 7.84 6.36
N GLU A 51 -12.92 9.16 6.46
CA GLU A 51 -13.21 9.88 7.70
C GLU A 51 -14.60 9.56 8.29
N GLN A 52 -15.57 9.21 7.45
CA GLN A 52 -16.91 8.80 7.87
C GLN A 52 -16.97 7.32 8.32
N GLY A 53 -15.83 6.61 8.36
CA GLY A 53 -15.75 5.21 8.77
C GLY A 53 -16.17 4.20 7.69
N MET A 54 -16.48 4.65 6.47
CA MET A 54 -16.82 3.73 5.37
C MET A 54 -15.59 2.96 4.95
N LYS A 55 -15.72 1.63 4.91
CA LYS A 55 -14.66 0.71 4.50
C LYS A 55 -14.76 0.40 3.02
N TYR A 56 -13.62 0.34 2.35
CA TYR A 56 -13.53 0.02 0.94
C TYR A 56 -12.35 -0.92 0.68
N TRP A 57 -12.60 -2.01 -0.03
CA TRP A 57 -11.56 -2.97 -0.40
C TRP A 57 -11.07 -2.67 -1.81
N MET A 58 -9.77 -2.51 -1.95
CA MET A 58 -9.10 -2.42 -3.25
C MET A 58 -8.23 -3.64 -3.46
N LYS A 59 -8.19 -4.13 -4.69
CA LYS A 59 -7.29 -5.20 -5.11
C LYS A 59 -5.89 -4.62 -5.32
N VAL A 60 -4.88 -5.35 -4.87
CA VAL A 60 -3.47 -5.06 -5.16
C VAL A 60 -3.15 -5.69 -6.50
N GLU A 61 -2.83 -4.87 -7.50
CA GLU A 61 -2.42 -5.34 -8.83
C GLU A 61 -0.90 -5.57 -8.90
N GLY A 62 -0.14 -4.93 -8.03
CA GLY A 62 1.30 -5.13 -7.94
C GLY A 62 1.99 -4.17 -7.00
N VAL A 63 3.26 -4.47 -6.75
CA VAL A 63 4.20 -3.60 -6.05
C VAL A 63 4.97 -2.83 -7.11
N ASN A 64 4.99 -1.50 -7.00
CA ASN A 64 5.84 -0.69 -7.87
C ASN A 64 7.24 -0.51 -7.26
N MET A 65 7.33 -0.48 -5.93
CA MET A 65 8.57 -0.20 -5.22
C MET A 65 8.49 -0.62 -3.75
N ILE A 66 9.58 -1.21 -3.23
CA ILE A 66 9.88 -1.31 -1.79
C ILE A 66 11.31 -0.84 -1.56
N GLU A 67 11.50 0.19 -0.73
CA GLU A 67 12.82 0.72 -0.40
C GLU A 67 12.99 0.90 1.11
N TRP A 68 14.05 0.32 1.67
CA TRP A 68 14.42 0.48 3.09
C TRP A 68 15.50 1.55 3.23
N THR A 69 15.14 2.70 3.81
CA THR A 69 15.98 3.91 3.76
C THR A 69 16.78 4.12 5.05
N ASN A 70 16.30 3.62 6.18
CA ASN A 70 16.97 3.84 7.46
C ASN A 70 16.76 2.69 8.44
N ALA A 71 17.72 2.54 9.35
CA ALA A 71 17.62 1.63 10.48
C ALA A 71 18.16 2.33 11.73
N LEU A 72 17.34 2.36 12.78
CA LEU A 72 17.63 3.01 14.05
C LEU A 72 17.77 1.93 15.12
N SER A 73 18.89 1.91 15.84
CA SER A 73 19.00 1.02 17.00
C SER A 73 17.97 1.43 18.05
N THR A 74 17.28 0.45 18.62
CA THR A 74 16.37 0.71 19.75
C THR A 74 17.11 0.76 21.08
N GLY A 75 18.41 0.43 21.12
CA GLY A 75 19.20 0.28 22.33
C GLY A 75 19.00 -1.06 23.07
N TYR A 76 18.13 -1.94 22.55
CA TYR A 76 17.79 -3.21 23.19
C TYR A 76 18.14 -4.40 22.30
N ASN A 77 18.86 -5.39 22.83
CA ASN A 77 19.03 -6.74 22.27
C ASN A 77 19.29 -6.81 20.76
N ASN A 78 20.19 -5.96 20.24
CA ASN A 78 20.48 -5.89 18.80
C ASN A 78 19.22 -5.68 17.93
N GLN A 79 18.22 -4.99 18.45
CA GLN A 79 17.00 -4.68 17.74
C GLN A 79 17.11 -3.32 17.06
N PHE A 80 16.61 -3.27 15.83
CA PHE A 80 16.60 -2.08 15.00
C PHE A 80 15.17 -1.82 14.52
N LYS A 81 14.75 -0.56 14.60
CA LYS A 81 13.58 -0.06 13.89
C LYS A 81 13.99 0.31 12.46
N VAL A 82 13.57 -0.48 11.49
CA VAL A 82 13.81 -0.22 10.07
C VAL A 82 12.66 0.59 9.52
N VAL A 83 12.97 1.61 8.72
CA VAL A 83 12.02 2.50 8.06
C VAL A 83 12.16 2.33 6.56
N GLY A 84 11.04 2.32 5.85
CA GLY A 84 11.01 2.23 4.40
C GLY A 84 9.73 2.75 3.78
N HIS A 85 9.74 2.76 2.45
CA HIS A 85 8.67 3.23 1.60
C HIS A 85 8.18 2.08 0.72
N ILE A 86 6.86 1.97 0.62
CA ILE A 86 6.18 0.99 -0.22
C ILE A 86 5.22 1.73 -1.12
N GLN A 87 5.26 1.41 -2.41
CA GLN A 87 4.31 1.90 -3.38
C GLN A 87 3.54 0.72 -3.99
N LEU A 88 2.22 0.71 -3.77
CA LEU A 88 1.32 -0.31 -4.31
C LEU A 88 0.46 0.27 -5.42
N ARG A 89 0.25 -0.54 -6.46
CA ARG A 89 -0.75 -0.29 -7.49
C ARG A 89 -2.03 -1.00 -7.10
N LEU A 90 -3.10 -0.23 -6.95
CA LEU A 90 -4.41 -0.71 -6.54
C LEU A 90 -5.41 -0.58 -7.68
N SER A 91 -6.38 -1.48 -7.72
CA SER A 91 -7.56 -1.39 -8.58
C SER A 91 -8.84 -1.58 -7.75
N GLY A 92 -9.92 -0.92 -8.17
CA GLY A 92 -11.20 -1.04 -7.50
C GLY A 92 -12.38 -0.68 -8.39
N GLN A 93 -13.52 -1.33 -8.15
CA GLN A 93 -14.80 -0.98 -8.76
C GLN A 93 -15.54 -0.02 -7.83
N ILE A 94 -15.57 1.26 -8.19
CA ILE A 94 -16.33 2.26 -7.42
C ILE A 94 -17.76 2.27 -7.98
N PRO A 95 -18.80 2.11 -7.15
CA PRO A 95 -20.18 2.21 -7.60
C PRO A 95 -20.44 3.57 -8.26
N GLN A 96 -21.10 3.59 -9.44
CA GLN A 96 -21.32 4.83 -10.22
C GLN A 96 -22.16 5.89 -9.48
N GLU A 97 -22.97 5.52 -8.50
CA GLU A 97 -23.75 6.45 -7.65
C GLU A 97 -22.87 7.41 -6.82
N LYS A 98 -21.55 7.23 -6.90
CA LYS A 98 -20.53 7.96 -6.15
C LYS A 98 -19.50 8.61 -7.08
N GLN A 99 -19.86 9.00 -8.31
CA GLN A 99 -18.90 9.60 -9.25
C GLN A 99 -18.37 10.99 -8.81
N ASP A 100 -19.15 11.76 -8.03
CA ASP A 100 -18.67 12.97 -7.33
C ASP A 100 -17.67 12.66 -6.18
N GLU A 101 -17.44 11.38 -5.86
CA GLU A 101 -16.55 10.93 -4.78
C GLU A 101 -15.07 10.74 -5.21
N GLN A 102 -14.66 11.23 -6.39
CA GLN A 102 -13.22 11.25 -6.75
C GLN A 102 -12.37 11.91 -5.67
N VAL A 103 -12.82 13.04 -5.15
CA VAL A 103 -12.18 13.77 -4.04
C VAL A 103 -12.29 13.00 -2.71
N LYS A 104 -13.30 12.13 -2.55
CA LYS A 104 -13.42 11.32 -1.32
C LYS A 104 -12.46 10.14 -1.33
N LEU A 105 -12.18 9.51 -2.47
CA LEU A 105 -11.25 8.36 -2.49
C LEU A 105 -9.85 8.73 -2.04
N THR A 106 -9.34 9.90 -2.43
CA THR A 106 -8.02 10.37 -1.96
C THR A 106 -7.98 10.67 -0.46
N SER A 107 -9.12 10.69 0.25
CA SER A 107 -9.19 10.77 1.72
C SER A 107 -9.22 9.40 2.41
N TYR A 108 -9.32 8.30 1.65
CA TYR A 108 -9.23 6.95 2.22
C TYR A 108 -7.81 6.65 2.69
N ARG A 109 -7.73 5.94 3.81
CA ARG A 109 -6.51 5.66 4.56
C ARG A 109 -6.54 4.24 5.07
N LEU A 110 -5.38 3.62 5.30
CA LEU A 110 -5.29 2.38 6.06
C LEU A 110 -6.00 2.55 7.43
N PRO A 111 -6.76 1.53 7.91
CA PRO A 111 -7.50 1.61 9.15
C PRO A 111 -6.60 1.96 10.32
N ARG A 112 -7.00 2.92 11.15
CA ARG A 112 -6.26 3.24 12.38
C ARG A 112 -6.36 2.06 13.36
N SER A 113 -5.26 1.76 14.04
CA SER A 113 -5.27 0.81 15.15
C SER A 113 -6.08 1.37 16.31
N SER A 114 -6.71 0.48 17.08
CA SER A 114 -7.35 0.82 18.36
C SER A 114 -6.34 1.17 19.45
N VAL A 115 -5.04 0.92 19.21
CA VAL A 115 -3.93 1.29 20.09
C VAL A 115 -3.30 2.59 19.58
N PRO A 116 -3.57 3.74 20.23
CA PRO A 116 -2.93 4.99 19.88
C PRO A 116 -1.42 4.92 20.19
N PRO A 117 -0.57 5.72 19.50
CA PRO A 117 -0.91 6.74 18.51
C PRO A 117 -0.71 6.30 17.05
N HIS A 118 -0.54 5.00 16.76
CA HIS A 118 -0.03 4.57 15.46
C HIS A 118 -0.91 3.54 14.75
N THR A 119 -1.04 3.69 13.44
CA THR A 119 -1.69 2.69 12.59
C THR A 119 -0.79 1.48 12.45
N VAL A 120 -1.29 0.31 12.83
CA VAL A 120 -0.59 -0.97 12.62
C VAL A 120 -1.17 -1.61 11.37
N TRP A 121 -0.32 -1.93 10.41
CA TRP A 121 -0.70 -2.66 9.21
C TRP A 121 0.00 -4.01 9.19
N VAL A 122 -0.80 -5.07 9.18
CA VAL A 122 -0.32 -6.45 9.09
C VAL A 122 -0.24 -6.83 7.63
N ILE A 123 0.97 -7.11 7.17
CA ILE A 123 1.23 -7.44 5.77
C ILE A 123 1.58 -8.94 5.73
N PRO A 124 0.74 -9.78 5.12
CA PRO A 124 1.05 -11.19 4.96
C PRO A 124 2.27 -11.35 4.05
N THR A 125 3.18 -12.22 4.46
CA THR A 125 4.30 -12.66 3.61
C THR A 125 4.27 -14.17 3.44
N THR A 126 5.11 -14.70 2.55
CA THR A 126 5.29 -16.16 2.38
C THR A 126 5.92 -16.85 3.59
N TYR A 127 6.49 -16.10 4.53
CA TYR A 127 7.11 -16.63 5.75
C TYR A 127 6.20 -16.37 6.96
N GLU A 128 6.36 -15.20 7.58
CA GLU A 128 5.56 -14.74 8.70
C GLU A 128 4.96 -13.36 8.38
N PRO A 129 3.74 -13.06 8.83
CA PRO A 129 3.16 -11.73 8.67
C PRO A 129 4.03 -10.67 9.35
N ILE A 130 4.23 -9.54 8.68
CA ILE A 130 5.00 -8.43 9.22
C ILE A 130 4.05 -7.41 9.81
N PHE A 131 4.28 -7.10 11.08
CA PHE A 131 3.57 -6.06 11.80
C PHE A 131 4.30 -4.74 11.61
N THR A 132 3.70 -3.87 10.79
CA THR A 132 4.29 -2.58 10.46
C THR A 132 3.56 -1.45 11.16
N GLN A 133 4.32 -0.45 11.60
CA GLN A 133 3.80 0.84 12.00
C GLN A 133 3.77 1.75 10.77
N VAL A 134 2.59 2.20 10.37
CA VAL A 134 2.42 3.19 9.30
C VAL A 134 2.74 4.57 9.86
N LEU A 135 3.76 5.21 9.29
CA LEU A 135 4.25 6.53 9.67
C LEU A 135 3.56 7.63 8.85
N SER A 136 3.35 7.38 7.57
CA SER A 136 2.59 8.27 6.68
C SER A 136 2.03 7.47 5.50
N GLN A 137 1.02 8.02 4.83
CA GLN A 137 0.47 7.42 3.61
C GLN A 137 -0.20 8.47 2.73
N THR A 138 -0.21 8.23 1.42
CA THR A 138 -1.01 8.98 0.45
C THR A 138 -1.66 8.01 -0.53
N LEU A 139 -2.87 8.35 -0.99
CA LEU A 139 -3.56 7.62 -2.05
C LEU A 139 -3.78 8.57 -3.21
N GLU A 140 -3.22 8.23 -4.36
CA GLU A 140 -3.32 8.98 -5.60
C GLU A 140 -4.17 8.21 -6.60
N LEU A 141 -5.16 8.86 -7.19
CA LEU A 141 -5.95 8.24 -8.25
C LEU A 141 -5.22 8.40 -9.58
N ASN A 142 -5.01 7.30 -10.29
CA ASN A 142 -4.46 7.34 -11.63
C ASN A 142 -5.62 7.59 -12.58
N ASN A 143 -5.68 8.81 -13.14
CA ASN A 143 -6.64 9.16 -14.18
C ASN A 143 -6.22 8.54 -15.51
N SER A 144 -6.23 7.22 -15.61
CA SER A 144 -6.07 6.55 -16.89
C SER A 144 -7.41 6.59 -17.63
N ASN A 145 -7.67 7.70 -18.31
CA ASN A 145 -8.41 7.68 -19.57
C ASN A 145 -7.58 6.84 -20.54
N ILE A 146 -7.67 5.51 -20.43
CA ILE A 146 -7.12 4.64 -21.46
C ILE A 146 -8.03 4.86 -22.67
N GLN A 147 -7.57 5.70 -23.59
CA GLN A 147 -8.02 5.77 -24.96
C GLN A 147 -7.79 4.40 -25.62
N ALA A 148 -8.61 3.40 -25.29
CA ALA A 148 -8.61 2.09 -25.95
C ALA A 148 -9.40 2.11 -27.27
N HIS A 149 -9.50 3.27 -27.93
CA HIS A 149 -10.19 3.44 -29.22
C HIS A 149 -9.32 4.05 -30.33
N ALA A 150 -7.99 4.12 -30.16
CA ALA A 150 -7.08 4.68 -31.17
C ALA A 150 -6.22 3.63 -31.91
N MET A 151 -6.61 2.36 -31.94
CA MET A 151 -5.91 1.29 -32.69
C MET A 151 -6.79 0.58 -33.75
N ILE A 152 -7.80 1.25 -34.34
CA ILE A 152 -8.61 0.68 -35.44
C ILE A 152 -8.56 1.53 -36.74
N GLN A 153 -7.69 2.53 -36.89
CA GLN A 153 -7.62 3.32 -38.14
C GLN A 153 -6.22 3.53 -38.74
N LYS A 154 -5.32 2.55 -38.63
CA LYS A 154 -4.06 2.54 -39.44
C LYS A 154 -3.83 1.24 -40.22
N SER A 155 -4.92 0.62 -40.66
CA SER A 155 -4.88 -0.46 -41.64
C SER A 155 -6.08 -0.34 -42.57
N MET A 156 -6.05 0.72 -43.39
CA MET A 156 -6.56 0.70 -44.77
C MET A 156 -5.42 1.20 -45.66
#